data_AF-A0A6P2D6V3-F1
#
_entry.id   AF-A0A6P2D6V3-F1
#
_cell.length_a   1.000
_cell.length_b   1.000
_cell.length_c   1.000
_cell.angle_alpha   90.00
_cell.angle_beta   90.00
_cell.angle_gamma   90.00
#
_symmetry.space_group_name_H-M   'P 1'
#
loop_
_entity.id
_entity.type
_entity.pdbx_description
1 polymer ?
#
loop_
_entity_poly.entity_id
_entity_poly.type
_entity_poly.pdbx_seq_one_letter_code
_entity_poly.pdbx_strand_id
1 'polypeptide(L)'
;MARHLEFVVLGPPISNQQSTVQGRANLTAWRATIAGAATLAWPNQPLTIELKAVVINFYAGNEPSVDTDNMSKPILDVMQGIIYDNDRQVVQAQLTHAKLGGAYQIGGVRPIIVNALQAQSQFVYVSIEDPESPFALPK
;
A
#
# COMPACT_ATOMS: atom_id res chain seq x y z
N MET A 1 10.74 16.05 2.18
CA MET A 1 10.63 14.62 1.82
C MET A 1 9.88 14.59 0.50
N ALA A 2 10.51 14.07 -0.54
CA ALA A 2 9.87 13.81 -1.82
C ALA A 2 9.02 12.54 -1.72
N ARG A 3 7.96 12.51 -2.53
CA ARG A 3 7.22 11.28 -2.84
C ARG A 3 7.65 10.84 -4.23
N HIS A 4 8.13 9.62 -4.34
CA HIS A 4 8.57 9.04 -5.61
C HIS A 4 7.37 8.60 -6.44
N LEU A 5 6.38 7.96 -5.80
CA LEU A 5 5.14 7.51 -6.44
C LEU A 5 3.98 7.32 -5.45
N GLU A 6 2.78 7.27 -5.99
CA GLU A 6 1.57 6.78 -5.32
C GLU A 6 0.70 5.99 -6.29
N PHE A 7 0.01 4.96 -5.82
CA PHE A 7 -0.99 4.22 -6.58
C PHE A 7 -2.09 3.67 -5.67
N VAL A 8 -3.15 3.15 -6.30
CA VAL A 8 -4.27 2.49 -5.62
C VAL A 8 -4.46 1.09 -6.20
N VAL A 9 -4.65 0.12 -5.31
CA VAL A 9 -5.02 -1.26 -5.62
C VAL A 9 -6.49 -1.43 -5.24
N LEU A 10 -7.36 -1.73 -6.21
CA LEU A 10 -8.79 -1.90 -5.97
C LEU A 10 -9.09 -3.26 -5.32
N GLY A 11 -10.10 -3.28 -4.45
CA GLY A 11 -10.51 -4.46 -3.69
C GLY A 11 -9.83 -4.60 -2.32
N PRO A 12 -10.31 -5.51 -1.47
CA PRO A 12 -9.68 -5.80 -0.18
C PRO A 12 -8.31 -6.46 -0.34
N PRO A 13 -7.36 -6.19 0.56
CA PRO A 13 -6.11 -6.93 0.61
C PRO A 13 -6.31 -8.40 1.01
N ILE A 14 -5.46 -9.26 0.45
CA ILE A 14 -5.43 -10.70 0.74
C ILE A 14 -4.25 -10.99 1.67
N SER A 15 -4.51 -11.64 2.81
CA SER A 15 -3.47 -11.97 3.80
C SER A 15 -2.39 -12.84 3.18
N ASN A 16 -1.13 -12.60 3.53
CA ASN A 16 0.00 -13.42 3.09
C ASN A 16 -0.07 -14.89 3.56
N GLN A 17 -0.84 -15.20 4.61
CA GLN A 17 -0.89 -16.52 5.26
C GLN A 17 -1.97 -17.45 4.66
N GLN A 18 -2.07 -17.51 3.34
CA GLN A 18 -3.05 -18.39 2.68
C GLN A 18 -2.63 -19.86 2.73
N SER A 19 -3.35 -20.68 3.50
CA SER A 19 -3.14 -22.13 3.58
C SER A 19 -3.87 -22.90 2.46
N THR A 20 -5.10 -22.51 2.13
CA THR A 20 -5.94 -23.20 1.14
C THR A 20 -5.44 -22.99 -0.30
N VAL A 21 -5.76 -23.91 -1.21
CA VAL A 21 -5.43 -23.79 -2.64
C VAL A 21 -6.09 -22.55 -3.24
N GLN A 22 -7.38 -22.33 -2.96
CA GLN A 22 -8.12 -21.16 -3.43
C GLN A 22 -7.57 -19.85 -2.86
N GLY A 23 -7.23 -19.82 -1.56
CA GLY A 23 -6.62 -18.65 -0.92
C GLY A 23 -5.32 -18.26 -1.61
N ARG A 24 -4.44 -19.23 -1.88
CA ARG A 24 -3.18 -19.00 -2.61
C ARG A 24 -3.43 -18.49 -4.04
N ALA A 25 -4.43 -19.02 -4.75
CA ALA A 25 -4.81 -18.51 -6.07
C ALA A 25 -5.29 -17.04 -6.00
N ASN A 26 -6.11 -16.70 -5.01
CA ASN A 26 -6.57 -15.32 -4.77
C ASN A 26 -5.40 -14.38 -4.45
N LEU A 27 -4.45 -14.81 -3.60
CA LEU A 27 -3.25 -14.04 -3.28
C LEU A 27 -2.38 -13.80 -4.52
N THR A 28 -2.18 -14.80 -5.38
CA THR A 28 -1.47 -14.65 -6.66
C THR A 28 -2.16 -13.66 -7.59
N ALA A 29 -3.48 -13.74 -7.73
CA ALA A 29 -4.26 -12.82 -8.57
C ALA A 29 -4.17 -11.38 -8.05
N TRP A 30 -4.27 -11.18 -6.73
CA TRP A 30 -4.14 -9.86 -6.11
C TRP A 30 -2.70 -9.31 -6.22
N ARG A 31 -1.67 -10.15 -6.04
CA ARG A 31 -0.26 -9.77 -6.30
C ARG A 31 -0.05 -9.32 -7.75
N ALA A 32 -0.70 -9.95 -8.73
CA ALA A 32 -0.67 -9.49 -10.12
C ALA A 32 -1.36 -8.12 -10.31
N THR A 33 -2.46 -7.84 -9.59
CA THR A 33 -3.10 -6.51 -9.57
C THR A 33 -2.18 -5.44 -8.98
N ILE A 34 -1.49 -5.73 -7.88
CA ILE A 34 -0.48 -4.83 -7.28
C ILE A 34 0.64 -4.55 -8.29
N ALA A 35 1.17 -5.59 -8.94
CA ALA A 35 2.26 -5.46 -9.92
C ALA A 35 1.85 -4.57 -11.11
N GLY A 36 0.64 -4.78 -11.66
CA GLY A 36 0.11 -3.94 -12.74
C GLY A 36 -0.03 -2.48 -12.34
N ALA A 37 -0.56 -2.20 -11.15
CA ALA A 37 -0.68 -0.83 -10.63
C ALA A 37 0.69 -0.18 -10.37
N ALA A 38 1.64 -0.91 -9.80
CA ALA A 38 3.00 -0.45 -9.53
C ALA A 38 3.77 -0.13 -10.83
N THR A 39 3.74 -1.01 -11.82
CA THR A 39 4.41 -0.79 -13.13
C THR A 39 3.81 0.39 -13.90
N LEU A 40 2.49 0.62 -13.81
CA LEU A 40 1.84 1.80 -14.40
C LEU A 40 2.22 3.10 -13.69
N ALA A 41 2.42 3.07 -12.38
CA ALA A 41 2.83 4.23 -11.57
C ALA A 41 4.34 4.50 -11.62
N TRP A 42 5.17 3.49 -11.95
CA TRP A 42 6.63 3.58 -11.97
C TRP A 42 7.23 3.06 -13.29
N PRO A 43 7.32 3.91 -14.33
CA PRO A 43 7.94 3.55 -15.62
C PRO A 43 9.48 3.66 -15.61
N ASN A 44 10.09 3.92 -14.45
CA ASN A 44 11.52 4.17 -14.32
C ASN A 44 12.28 2.89 -13.89
N GLN A 45 13.61 2.97 -13.84
CA GLN A 45 14.42 1.95 -13.17
C GLN A 45 14.11 1.90 -11.66
N PRO A 46 14.34 0.77 -10.98
CA PRO A 46 14.23 0.69 -9.53
C PRO A 46 15.10 1.74 -8.80
N LEU A 47 14.57 2.25 -7.69
CA LEU A 47 15.25 3.13 -6.76
C LEU A 47 16.33 2.35 -5.99
N THR A 48 17.46 3.00 -5.71
CA THR A 48 18.62 2.43 -4.98
C THR A 48 18.92 3.14 -3.66
N ILE A 49 17.99 3.98 -3.19
CA ILE A 49 18.06 4.77 -1.95
C ILE A 49 17.28 4.11 -0.81
N GLU A 50 17.43 4.63 0.41
CA GLU A 50 16.53 4.34 1.53
C GLU A 50 15.15 4.97 1.31
N LEU A 51 14.09 4.31 1.77
CA LEU A 51 12.70 4.61 1.47
C LEU A 51 11.78 4.49 2.69
N LYS A 52 10.69 5.26 2.67
CA LYS A 52 9.51 5.07 3.51
C LYS A 52 8.35 4.54 2.67
N ALA A 53 7.70 3.48 3.16
CA ALA A 53 6.44 3.00 2.60
C ALA A 53 5.24 3.53 3.40
N VAL A 54 4.19 3.96 2.70
CA VAL A 54 2.89 4.32 3.30
C VAL A 54 1.83 3.43 2.68
N VAL A 55 1.15 2.62 3.49
CA VAL A 55 0.11 1.69 3.05
C VAL A 55 -1.15 1.91 3.89
N ILE A 56 -2.25 2.27 3.23
CA ILE A 56 -3.54 2.58 3.86
C ILE A 56 -4.60 1.69 3.23
N ASN A 57 -5.13 0.72 3.99
CA ASN A 57 -6.28 -0.07 3.57
C ASN A 57 -7.58 0.66 3.95
N PHE A 58 -8.27 1.17 2.92
CA PHE A 58 -9.62 1.69 3.00
C PHE A 58 -10.59 0.52 2.95
N TYR A 59 -10.85 -0.05 4.13
CA TYR A 59 -11.75 -1.19 4.33
C TYR A 59 -13.19 -0.71 4.46
N ALA A 60 -14.15 -1.64 4.35
CA ALA A 60 -15.57 -1.40 4.58
C ALA A 60 -16.12 -2.48 5.50
N GLY A 61 -17.22 -2.20 6.20
CA GLY A 61 -17.81 -3.10 7.20
C GLY A 61 -17.39 -2.73 8.63
N ASN A 62 -17.38 -3.70 9.53
CA ASN A 62 -17.12 -3.44 10.94
C ASN A 62 -15.62 -3.36 11.27
N GLU A 63 -14.80 -4.21 10.64
CA GLU A 63 -13.38 -4.38 10.89
C GLU A 63 -12.61 -4.68 9.59
N PRO A 64 -11.28 -4.49 9.54
CA PRO A 64 -10.46 -4.91 8.40
C PRO A 64 -10.46 -6.43 8.22
N SER A 65 -10.41 -6.90 6.97
CA SER A 65 -10.37 -8.33 6.63
C SER A 65 -9.05 -9.05 6.99
N VAL A 66 -8.01 -8.28 7.28
CA VAL A 66 -6.62 -8.73 7.53
C VAL A 66 -5.92 -7.70 8.41
N ASP A 67 -4.94 -8.12 9.20
CA ASP A 67 -4.02 -7.23 9.92
C ASP A 67 -3.01 -6.53 8.99
N THR A 68 -2.31 -5.52 9.52
CA THR A 68 -1.37 -4.68 8.78
C THR A 68 -0.17 -5.43 8.22
N ASP A 69 0.29 -6.46 8.91
CA ASP A 69 1.55 -7.14 8.60
C ASP A 69 1.31 -8.16 7.48
N ASN A 70 0.22 -8.91 7.59
CA ASN A 70 -0.26 -9.83 6.56
C ASN A 70 -0.77 -9.12 5.31
N MET A 71 -1.24 -7.87 5.42
CA MET A 71 -1.56 -6.99 4.30
C MET A 71 -0.32 -6.44 3.60
N SER A 72 0.61 -5.88 4.37
CA SER A 72 1.72 -5.08 3.81
C SER A 72 2.77 -5.94 3.13
N LYS A 73 3.12 -7.08 3.72
CA LYS A 73 4.15 -7.99 3.18
C LYS A 73 3.99 -8.30 1.68
N PRO A 74 2.86 -8.84 1.19
CA PRO A 74 2.69 -9.12 -0.23
C PRO A 74 2.66 -7.87 -1.13
N ILE A 75 2.39 -6.67 -0.59
CA ILE A 75 2.53 -5.41 -1.33
C ILE A 75 4.01 -5.05 -1.47
N LEU A 76 4.76 -5.07 -0.37
CA LEU A 76 6.20 -4.77 -0.35
C LEU A 76 7.01 -5.79 -1.17
N ASP A 77 6.69 -7.08 -1.07
CA ASP A 77 7.31 -8.15 -1.86
C ASP A 77 7.11 -7.95 -3.38
N VAL A 78 5.95 -7.41 -3.81
CA VAL A 78 5.64 -7.21 -5.24
C VAL A 78 6.30 -5.97 -5.81
N MET A 79 6.49 -4.94 -5.00
CA MET A 79 7.19 -3.72 -5.42
C MET A 79 8.71 -3.94 -5.56
N GLN A 80 9.27 -4.99 -4.95
CA GLN A 80 10.66 -5.37 -5.17
C GLN A 80 10.91 -5.81 -6.62
N GLY A 81 11.95 -5.27 -7.25
CA GLY A 81 12.28 -5.46 -8.67
C GLY A 81 11.45 -4.62 -9.64
N ILE A 82 10.42 -3.91 -9.15
CA ILE A 82 9.65 -2.92 -9.95
C ILE A 82 10.05 -1.50 -9.52
N ILE A 83 9.95 -1.20 -8.22
CA ILE A 83 10.13 0.14 -7.66
C ILE A 83 11.47 0.28 -6.94
N TYR A 84 11.98 -0.77 -6.30
CA TYR A 84 13.25 -0.81 -5.59
C TYR A 84 13.90 -2.20 -5.72
N ASP A 85 15.23 -2.29 -5.66
CA ASP A 85 15.94 -3.56 -5.85
C ASP A 85 15.73 -4.55 -4.69
N ASN A 86 15.59 -4.01 -3.46
CA ASN A 86 15.56 -4.80 -2.24
C ASN A 86 14.53 -4.26 -1.24
N ASP A 87 13.74 -5.15 -0.62
CA ASP A 87 12.78 -4.78 0.42
C ASP A 87 13.44 -4.10 1.64
N ARG A 88 14.71 -4.43 1.93
CA ARG A 88 15.53 -3.77 2.97
C ARG A 88 15.77 -2.27 2.74
N GLN A 89 15.49 -1.75 1.55
CA GLN A 89 15.52 -0.30 1.32
C GLN A 89 14.37 0.42 2.02
N VAL A 90 13.27 -0.28 2.34
CA VAL A 90 12.14 0.26 3.10
C VAL A 90 12.52 0.29 4.59
N VAL A 91 13.24 1.33 4.99
CA VAL A 91 13.72 1.54 6.38
C VAL A 91 12.64 2.08 7.31
N GLN A 92 11.55 2.62 6.76
CA GLN A 92 10.39 3.12 7.51
C GLN A 92 9.09 2.64 6.86
N ALA A 93 8.08 2.31 7.67
CA ALA A 93 6.75 1.94 7.17
C ALA A 93 5.64 2.57 8.02
N GLN A 94 4.65 3.15 7.36
CA GLN A 94 3.41 3.61 7.96
C GLN A 94 2.27 2.74 7.41
N LEU A 95 1.81 1.78 8.22
CA LEU A 95 0.78 0.81 7.87
C LEU A 95 -0.48 1.12 8.67
N THR A 96 -1.64 1.28 8.02
CA THR A 96 -2.87 1.61 8.75
C THR A 96 -4.16 1.20 8.02
N HIS A 97 -5.27 1.26 8.74
CA HIS A 97 -6.61 0.95 8.25
C HIS A 97 -7.55 2.15 8.41
N ALA A 98 -8.35 2.44 7.39
CA ALA A 98 -9.35 3.50 7.36
C ALA A 98 -10.73 2.93 6.94
N LYS A 99 -11.81 3.23 7.68
CA LYS A 99 -13.07 2.43 7.70
C LYS A 99 -14.07 2.57 6.52
N LEU A 100 -13.86 3.53 5.60
CA LEU A 100 -14.83 4.00 4.59
C LEU A 100 -16.18 4.46 5.19
N GLY A 101 -16.70 5.58 4.70
CA GLY A 101 -17.93 6.18 5.25
C GLY A 101 -17.85 6.61 6.72
N GLY A 102 -16.68 6.48 7.37
CA GLY A 102 -16.37 7.15 8.63
C GLY A 102 -16.30 8.67 8.45
N ALA A 103 -16.31 9.40 9.57
CA ALA A 103 -16.10 10.84 9.54
C ALA A 103 -14.64 11.16 9.22
N TYR A 104 -14.39 11.81 8.08
CA TYR A 104 -13.07 12.26 7.66
C TYR A 104 -13.05 13.78 7.50
N GLN A 105 -11.97 14.43 7.96
CA GLN A 105 -11.62 15.77 7.51
C GLN A 105 -10.67 15.65 6.32
N ILE A 106 -11.18 15.92 5.13
CA ILE A 106 -10.42 15.85 3.88
C ILE A 106 -9.76 17.22 3.64
N GLY A 107 -8.58 17.42 4.23
CA GLY A 107 -7.74 18.61 4.02
C GLY A 107 -6.40 18.22 3.36
N GLY A 108 -6.06 18.84 2.23
CA GLY A 108 -4.79 18.57 1.51
C GLY A 108 -4.64 17.14 0.95
N VAL A 109 -5.72 16.37 0.90
CA VAL A 109 -5.70 14.96 0.45
C VAL A 109 -5.42 14.86 -1.04
N ARG A 110 -4.63 13.85 -1.43
CA ARG A 110 -4.24 13.62 -2.83
C ARG A 110 -5.44 13.24 -3.70
N PRO A 111 -5.58 13.76 -4.94
CA PRO A 111 -6.72 13.44 -5.81
C PRO A 111 -6.94 11.95 -6.04
N ILE A 112 -5.88 11.13 -6.07
CA ILE A 112 -6.00 9.67 -6.25
C ILE A 112 -6.82 9.00 -5.12
N ILE A 113 -6.68 9.48 -3.87
CA ILE A 113 -7.45 9.00 -2.73
C ILE A 113 -8.89 9.48 -2.83
N VAL A 114 -9.12 10.75 -3.21
CA VAL A 114 -10.47 11.31 -3.38
C VAL A 114 -11.25 10.55 -4.47
N ASN A 115 -10.62 10.27 -5.60
CA ASN A 115 -11.23 9.52 -6.70
C ASN A 115 -11.55 8.07 -6.29
N ALA A 116 -10.66 7.41 -5.53
CA ALA A 116 -10.91 6.07 -5.00
C ALA A 116 -12.04 6.04 -3.95
N LEU A 117 -12.12 7.05 -3.07
CA LEU A 117 -13.23 7.23 -2.12
C LEU A 117 -14.58 7.42 -2.83
N GLN A 118 -14.60 8.17 -3.95
CA GLN A 118 -15.82 8.38 -4.75
C GLN A 118 -16.35 7.09 -5.40
N ALA A 119 -15.49 6.10 -5.66
CA ALA A 119 -15.91 4.79 -6.18
C ALA A 119 -16.66 3.93 -5.14
N GLN A 120 -16.63 4.30 -3.86
CA GLN A 120 -17.27 3.62 -2.72
C GLN A 120 -16.92 2.12 -2.54
N SER A 121 -15.89 1.63 -3.24
CA SER A 121 -15.35 0.28 -3.10
C SER A 121 -14.18 0.25 -2.12
N GLN A 122 -13.89 -0.93 -1.55
CA GLN A 122 -12.68 -1.13 -0.77
C GLN A 122 -11.43 -0.98 -1.65
N PHE A 123 -10.37 -0.39 -1.13
CA PHE A 123 -9.10 -0.23 -1.84
C PHE A 123 -7.91 -0.09 -0.88
N VAL A 124 -6.70 -0.31 -1.40
CA VAL A 124 -5.45 -0.01 -0.70
C VAL A 124 -4.73 1.12 -1.42
N TYR A 125 -4.45 2.21 -0.72
CA TYR A 125 -3.53 3.26 -1.18
C TYR A 125 -2.09 2.87 -0.79
N VAL A 126 -1.16 3.03 -1.73
CA VAL A 126 0.26 2.73 -1.56
C VAL A 126 1.08 3.93 -2.03
N SER A 127 2.11 4.31 -1.28
CA SER A 127 3.04 5.38 -1.62
C SER A 127 4.46 5.06 -1.16
N ILE A 128 5.45 5.48 -1.94
CA ILE A 128 6.88 5.34 -1.65
C ILE A 128 7.50 6.74 -1.62
N GLU A 129 8.18 7.05 -0.53
CA GLU A 129 8.63 8.39 -0.14
C GLU A 129 10.06 8.35 0.40
N ASP A 130 10.71 9.51 0.51
CA ASP A 130 11.94 9.62 1.29
C ASP A 130 11.66 9.28 2.78
N PRO A 131 12.60 8.64 3.50
CA PRO A 131 12.50 8.44 4.93
C PRO A 131 12.56 9.76 5.71
N GLU A 132 11.90 9.79 6.86
CA GLU A 132 11.94 10.93 7.77
C GLU A 132 13.30 11.01 8.45
N SER A 133 13.99 12.15 8.30
CA SER A 133 15.29 12.42 8.92
C SER A 133 15.36 13.87 9.45
N PRO A 134 15.69 14.08 10.74
CA PRO A 134 15.80 13.06 11.78
C PRO A 134 14.45 12.36 12.03
N PHE A 135 14.47 11.07 12.36
CA PHE A 135 13.26 10.34 12.73
C PHE A 135 12.67 10.92 14.02
N ALA A 136 11.41 11.34 13.98
CA ALA A 136 10.73 11.94 15.12
C ALA A 136 10.40 10.87 16.17
N LEU A 137 11.20 10.80 17.25
CA LEU A 137 10.87 9.96 18.40
C LEU A 137 9.57 10.48 19.07
N PRO A 138 8.71 9.57 19.57
CA PRO A 138 7.57 9.97 20.39
C PRO A 138 8.04 10.70 21.65
N LYS A 139 7.23 11.66 22.10
CA LYS A 139 7.43 12.40 23.36
C LYS A 139 6.70 11.73 24.51
#